data_AF-A0A943PFK3-F1
#
_entry.id   AF-A0A943PFK3-F1
#
_cell.length_a   1.000
_cell.length_b   1.000
_cell.length_c   1.000
_cell.angle_alpha   90.00
_cell.angle_beta   90.00
_cell.angle_gamma   90.00
#
_symmetry.space_group_name_H-M   'P 1'
#
loop_
_entity.id
_entity.type
_entity.pdbx_description
1 polymer ?
#
loop_
_entity_poly.entity_id
_entity_poly.type
_entity_poly.pdbx_seq_one_letter_code
_entity_poly.pdbx_strand_id
1 'polypeptide(L)'
;MRNECNIIRDILPLYADKMVSADTASFVEEHLIGCAECRAELEKLKVADVIEAAVSDAENDDEKRLKAFAGKINRKRHIVISAFAAVLLIIFLLGGSLISSAKFGTANFFAAANGFVQVTAADREYVEIQRSPRVVVARPDYELFAEYMKNRGFSEVEQFGSQHIFSDGERTERVIYYQNSYFSKWIWD
;
A
#
# COMPACT_ATOMS: atom_id res chain seq x y z
N MET A 1 73.30 -14.48 -11.68
CA MET A 1 72.63 -14.54 -12.99
C MET A 1 71.54 -13.48 -12.99
N ARG A 2 71.69 -12.37 -13.74
CA ARG A 2 70.70 -11.27 -13.77
C ARG A 2 69.52 -11.55 -14.70
N ASN A 3 69.75 -12.29 -15.78
CA ASN A 3 68.74 -12.51 -16.82
C ASN A 3 67.60 -13.42 -16.34
N GLU A 4 67.92 -14.45 -15.54
CA GLU A 4 66.90 -15.34 -14.96
C GLU A 4 66.04 -14.63 -13.93
N CYS A 5 66.60 -13.75 -13.10
CA CYS A 5 65.81 -12.96 -12.16
C CYS A 5 64.77 -12.11 -12.90
N ASN A 6 65.11 -11.45 -14.02
CA ASN A 6 64.15 -10.66 -14.78
C ASN A 6 62.99 -11.53 -15.30
N ILE A 7 63.29 -12.69 -15.88
CA ILE A 7 62.27 -13.63 -16.38
C ILE A 7 61.38 -14.11 -15.23
N ILE A 8 61.98 -14.47 -14.09
CA ILE A 8 61.25 -14.91 -12.90
C ILE A 8 60.33 -13.82 -12.39
N ARG A 9 60.78 -12.57 -12.32
CA ARG A 9 59.97 -11.42 -11.88
C ARG A 9 58.79 -11.15 -12.82
N ASP A 10 58.98 -11.30 -14.13
CA ASP A 10 57.92 -11.13 -15.13
C ASP A 10 56.81 -12.19 -14.97
N ILE A 11 57.17 -13.43 -14.61
CA ILE A 11 56.21 -14.53 -14.44
C ILE A 11 55.75 -14.73 -12.98
N LEU A 12 56.37 -14.05 -12.02
CA LEU A 12 56.11 -14.22 -10.57
C LEU A 12 54.66 -13.93 -10.17
N PRO A 13 53.98 -12.90 -10.73
CA PRO A 13 52.56 -12.67 -10.45
C PRO A 13 51.69 -13.85 -10.90
N LEU A 14 51.93 -14.37 -12.11
CA LEU A 14 51.20 -15.53 -12.64
C LEU A 14 51.45 -16.80 -11.82
N TYR A 15 52.68 -16.95 -11.31
CA TYR A 15 53.02 -18.03 -10.39
C TYR A 15 52.31 -17.88 -9.04
N ALA A 16 52.24 -16.67 -8.48
CA ALA A 16 51.51 -16.38 -7.23
C ALA A 16 50.02 -16.71 -7.37
N ASP A 17 49.43 -16.39 -8.52
CA ASP A 17 48.02 -16.69 -8.86
C ASP A 17 47.79 -18.16 -9.28
N LYS A 18 48.85 -18.99 -9.29
CA LYS A 18 48.83 -20.41 -9.74
C LYS A 18 48.29 -20.60 -11.16
N MET A 19 48.51 -19.63 -12.05
CA MET A 19 48.08 -19.65 -13.45
C MET A 19 49.18 -20.12 -14.42
N VAL A 20 50.24 -20.76 -13.92
CA VAL A 20 51.36 -21.28 -14.73
C VAL A 20 51.29 -22.80 -14.86
N SER A 21 51.92 -23.35 -15.90
CA SER A 21 52.04 -24.80 -16.07
C SER A 21 52.92 -25.43 -14.98
N ALA A 22 52.78 -26.74 -14.73
CA ALA A 22 53.58 -27.45 -13.72
C ALA A 22 55.10 -27.33 -13.99
N ASP A 23 55.49 -27.39 -15.26
CA ASP A 23 56.90 -27.25 -15.67
C ASP A 23 57.43 -25.85 -15.35
N THR A 24 56.63 -24.82 -15.61
CA THR A 24 56.97 -23.42 -15.28
C THR A 24 57.01 -23.20 -13.76
N ALA A 25 56.09 -23.82 -13.00
CA ALA A 25 56.08 -23.74 -11.55
C ALA A 25 57.36 -24.35 -10.94
N SER A 26 57.75 -25.54 -11.38
CA SER A 26 58.99 -26.19 -10.91
C SER A 26 60.23 -25.35 -11.20
N PHE A 27 60.28 -24.69 -12.36
CA PHE A 27 61.38 -23.79 -12.73
C PHE A 27 61.47 -22.57 -11.80
N VAL A 28 60.31 -21.98 -11.45
CA VAL A 28 60.25 -20.85 -10.52
C VAL A 28 60.66 -21.29 -9.10
N GLU A 29 60.17 -22.44 -8.63
CA GLU A 29 60.52 -23.00 -7.32
C GLU A 29 62.03 -23.22 -7.16
N GLU A 30 62.67 -23.84 -8.17
CA GLU A 30 64.12 -24.06 -8.17
C GLU A 30 64.90 -22.75 -8.04
N HIS A 31 64.49 -21.70 -8.76
CA HIS A 31 65.12 -20.39 -8.66
C HIS A 31 64.90 -19.71 -7.30
N LEU A 32 63.71 -19.84 -6.71
CA LEU A 32 63.37 -19.26 -5.41
C LEU A 32 64.15 -19.89 -4.24
N ILE A 33 64.65 -21.13 -4.40
CA ILE A 33 65.57 -21.76 -3.42
C ILE A 33 66.87 -20.96 -3.31
N GLY A 34 67.43 -20.53 -4.44
CA GLY A 34 68.73 -19.86 -4.52
C GLY A 34 68.70 -18.32 -4.50
N CYS A 35 67.55 -17.68 -4.76
CA CYS A 35 67.46 -16.23 -4.94
C CYS A 35 66.61 -15.54 -3.85
N ALA A 36 67.28 -14.84 -2.93
CA ALA A 36 66.60 -14.08 -1.86
C ALA A 36 65.81 -12.87 -2.39
N GLU A 37 66.26 -12.22 -3.46
CA GLU A 37 65.57 -11.05 -4.03
C GLU A 37 64.22 -11.43 -4.63
N CYS A 38 64.17 -12.48 -5.46
CA CYS A 38 62.93 -12.97 -6.05
C CYS A 38 61.96 -13.51 -4.99
N ARG A 39 62.47 -14.09 -3.89
CA ARG A 39 61.64 -14.48 -2.73
C ARG A 39 61.01 -13.28 -2.04
N ALA A 40 61.78 -12.20 -1.84
CA ALA A 40 61.26 -10.98 -1.24
C ALA A 40 60.18 -10.33 -2.13
N GLU A 41 60.30 -10.41 -3.44
CA GLU A 41 59.26 -9.94 -4.36
C GLU A 41 58.00 -10.80 -4.33
N LEU A 42 58.13 -12.14 -4.25
CA LEU A 42 56.99 -13.04 -4.09
C LEU A 42 56.22 -12.75 -2.80
N GLU A 43 56.92 -12.50 -1.69
CA GLU A 43 56.28 -12.16 -0.41
C GLU A 43 55.54 -10.81 -0.47
N LYS A 44 56.06 -9.82 -1.22
CA LYS A 44 55.35 -8.55 -1.45
C LYS A 44 54.03 -8.76 -2.20
N LEU A 45 54.03 -9.62 -3.23
CA LEU A 45 52.82 -9.95 -3.99
C LEU A 45 51.77 -10.64 -3.12
N LYS A 46 52.19 -11.60 -2.28
CA LYS A 46 51.28 -12.27 -1.32
C LYS A 46 50.69 -11.30 -0.30
N VAL A 47 51.48 -10.36 0.21
CA VAL A 47 51.00 -9.36 1.18
C VAL A 47 49.98 -8.42 0.52
N ALA A 48 50.20 -8.03 -0.74
CA ALA A 48 49.25 -7.21 -1.49
C ALA A 48 47.90 -7.92 -1.66
N ASP A 49 47.91 -9.21 -2.04
CA ASP A 49 46.70 -10.02 -2.22
C ASP A 49 45.91 -10.20 -0.90
N VAL A 50 46.62 -10.41 0.23
CA VAL A 50 45.99 -10.48 1.56
C VAL A 50 45.34 -9.14 1.96
N ILE A 51 45.97 -8.01 1.62
CA ILE A 51 45.43 -6.68 1.90
C ILE A 51 44.18 -6.42 1.02
N GLU A 52 44.24 -6.74 -0.27
CA GLU A 52 43.10 -6.59 -1.18
C GLU A 52 41.91 -7.46 -0.75
N ALA A 53 42.16 -8.72 -0.39
CA ALA A 53 41.13 -9.60 0.15
C ALA A 53 40.50 -9.02 1.43
N ALA A 54 41.31 -8.56 2.38
CA ALA A 54 40.83 -7.97 3.62
C ALA A 54 40.02 -6.67 3.41
N VAL A 55 40.42 -5.84 2.44
CA VAL A 55 39.67 -4.63 2.06
C VAL A 55 38.34 -5.01 1.42
N SER A 56 38.32 -5.99 0.51
CA SER A 56 37.09 -6.44 -0.15
C SER A 56 36.09 -7.07 0.83
N ASP A 57 36.56 -7.82 1.81
CA ASP A 57 35.73 -8.42 2.87
C ASP A 57 35.14 -7.34 3.79
N ALA A 58 35.94 -6.32 4.14
CA ALA A 58 35.48 -5.19 4.92
C ALA A 58 34.41 -4.36 4.18
N GLU A 59 34.62 -4.07 2.89
CA GLU A 59 33.64 -3.37 2.05
C GLU A 59 32.32 -4.14 1.93
N ASN A 60 32.40 -5.47 1.80
CA ASN A 60 31.21 -6.34 1.72
C ASN A 60 30.45 -6.40 3.06
N ASP A 61 31.15 -6.44 4.19
CA ASP A 61 30.52 -6.37 5.52
C ASP A 61 29.83 -5.02 5.73
N ASP A 62 30.48 -3.91 5.38
CA ASP A 62 29.90 -2.57 5.47
C ASP A 62 28.67 -2.44 4.55
N GLU A 63 28.72 -2.96 3.32
CA GLU A 63 27.57 -2.99 2.42
C GLU A 63 26.39 -3.77 3.01
N LYS A 64 26.65 -4.95 3.61
CA LYS A 64 25.62 -5.75 4.29
C LYS A 64 25.01 -5.00 5.48
N ARG A 65 25.83 -4.32 6.28
CA ARG A 65 25.38 -3.53 7.44
C ARG A 65 24.55 -2.33 7.01
N LEU A 66 24.96 -1.62 5.96
CA LEU A 66 24.21 -0.51 5.38
C LEU A 66 22.86 -0.97 4.83
N LYS A 67 22.82 -2.09 4.07
CA LYS A 67 21.56 -2.67 3.56
C LYS A 67 20.64 -3.12 4.69
N ALA A 68 21.18 -3.75 5.75
CA ALA A 68 20.40 -4.16 6.91
C ALA A 68 19.80 -2.95 7.66
N PHE A 69 20.59 -1.88 7.82
CA PHE A 69 20.15 -0.65 8.46
C PHE A 69 19.08 0.08 7.62
N ALA A 70 19.32 0.24 6.31
CA ALA A 70 18.37 0.81 5.38
C ALA A 70 17.06 0.00 5.33
N GLY A 71 17.15 -1.33 5.30
CA GLY A 71 16.00 -2.23 5.37
C GLY A 71 15.20 -2.05 6.67
N LYS A 72 15.88 -1.92 7.81
CA LYS A 72 15.25 -1.67 9.12
C LYS A 72 14.54 -0.32 9.17
N ILE A 73 15.16 0.73 8.62
CA ILE A 73 14.55 2.08 8.51
C ILE A 73 13.34 2.04 7.58
N ASN A 74 13.47 1.44 6.40
CA ASN A 74 12.38 1.35 5.44
C ASN A 74 11.20 0.58 6.03
N ARG A 75 11.44 -0.53 6.74
CA ARG A 75 10.38 -1.27 7.45
C ARG A 75 9.68 -0.38 8.48
N LYS A 76 10.43 0.34 9.33
CA LYS A 76 9.85 1.27 10.31
C LYS A 76 9.04 2.39 9.62
N ARG A 77 9.56 2.96 8.53
CA ARG A 77 8.88 3.97 7.72
C ARG A 77 7.57 3.44 7.15
N HIS A 78 7.57 2.23 6.58
CA HIS A 78 6.36 1.60 6.06
C HIS A 78 5.34 1.33 7.16
N ILE A 79 5.76 0.90 8.36
CA ILE A 79 4.86 0.72 9.51
C ILE A 79 4.21 2.05 9.90
N VAL A 80 4.99 3.14 10.00
CA VAL A 80 4.46 4.46 10.35
C VAL A 80 3.50 4.98 9.28
N ILE A 81 3.86 4.86 7.99
CA ILE A 81 2.99 5.26 6.88
C ILE A 81 1.70 4.43 6.88
N SER A 82 1.79 3.11 7.05
CA SER A 82 0.60 2.25 7.08
C SER A 82 -0.29 2.55 8.29
N ALA A 83 0.30 2.83 9.46
CA ALA A 83 -0.45 3.21 10.64
C ALA A 83 -1.18 4.54 10.43
N PHE A 84 -0.50 5.53 9.86
CA PHE A 84 -1.09 6.83 9.55
C PHE A 84 -2.22 6.71 8.53
N ALA A 85 -2.01 5.94 7.45
CA ALA A 85 -3.04 5.66 6.45
C ALA A 85 -4.26 4.97 7.06
N ALA A 86 -4.05 4.01 7.97
CA ALA A 86 -5.14 3.33 8.68
C ALA A 86 -5.94 4.30 9.55
N VAL A 87 -5.27 5.19 10.29
CA VAL A 87 -5.94 6.22 11.11
C VAL A 87 -6.78 7.17 10.25
N LEU A 88 -6.23 7.65 9.13
CA LEU A 88 -6.99 8.51 8.20
C LEU A 88 -8.21 7.79 7.63
N LEU A 89 -8.07 6.51 7.26
CA LEU A 89 -9.18 5.71 6.76
C LEU A 89 -10.27 5.53 7.82
N ILE A 90 -9.89 5.27 9.07
CA ILE A 90 -10.85 5.19 10.19
C ILE A 90 -11.59 6.51 10.37
N ILE A 91 -10.88 7.65 10.37
CA ILE A 91 -11.50 8.97 10.50
C ILE A 91 -12.47 9.23 9.34
N PHE A 92 -12.07 8.89 8.11
CA PHE A 92 -12.93 9.04 6.94
C PHE A 92 -14.21 8.19 7.04
N LEU A 93 -14.10 6.92 7.44
CA LEU A 93 -15.24 6.01 7.57
C LEU A 93 -16.18 6.45 8.71
N LEU A 94 -15.63 6.79 9.87
CA LEU A 94 -16.43 7.26 11.01
C LEU A 94 -17.10 8.60 10.73
N GLY A 95 -16.36 9.56 10.15
CA GLY A 95 -16.90 10.86 9.75
C GLY A 95 -18.00 10.72 8.70
N GLY A 96 -17.76 9.90 7.66
CA GLY A 96 -18.76 9.59 6.64
C GLY A 96 -20.00 8.94 7.23
N SER A 97 -19.84 7.95 8.12
CA SER A 97 -20.95 7.25 8.78
C SER A 97 -21.77 8.19 9.68
N LEU A 98 -21.10 9.10 10.39
CA LEU A 98 -21.77 10.11 11.23
C LEU A 98 -22.60 11.08 10.38
N ILE A 99 -22.03 11.60 9.29
CA ILE A 99 -22.74 12.48 8.35
C ILE A 99 -23.92 11.73 7.72
N SER A 100 -23.71 10.48 7.31
CA SER A 100 -24.75 9.62 6.74
C SER A 100 -25.91 9.44 7.72
N SER A 101 -25.61 9.16 8.99
CA SER A 101 -26.63 8.97 10.02
C SER A 101 -27.41 10.26 10.24
N ALA A 102 -26.72 11.40 10.35
CA ALA A 102 -27.34 12.70 10.60
C ALA A 102 -28.20 13.20 9.42
N LYS A 103 -27.74 13.00 8.18
CA LYS A 103 -28.41 13.55 6.99
C LYS A 103 -29.39 12.59 6.35
N PHE A 104 -29.07 11.31 6.28
CA PHE A 104 -29.85 10.30 5.55
C PHE A 104 -30.58 9.32 6.47
N GLY A 105 -30.28 9.27 7.76
CA GLY A 105 -30.93 8.32 8.68
C GLY A 105 -30.39 6.89 8.56
N THR A 106 -29.18 6.71 7.98
CA THR A 106 -28.52 5.41 7.84
C THR A 106 -27.05 5.52 8.21
N ALA A 107 -26.47 4.49 8.85
CA ALA A 107 -25.04 4.48 9.19
C ALA A 107 -24.15 4.16 7.98
N ASN A 108 -24.72 3.61 6.90
CA ASN A 108 -23.97 3.18 5.73
C ASN A 108 -23.70 4.35 4.78
N PHE A 109 -22.56 5.01 4.99
CA PHE A 109 -22.08 6.11 4.17
C PHE A 109 -22.01 5.78 2.67
N PHE A 110 -21.57 4.57 2.30
CA PHE A 110 -21.44 4.20 0.89
C PHE A 110 -22.79 4.13 0.19
N ALA A 111 -23.79 3.53 0.85
CA ALA A 111 -25.15 3.47 0.32
C ALA A 111 -25.78 4.86 0.21
N ALA A 112 -25.62 5.70 1.24
CA ALA A 112 -26.12 7.07 1.22
C ALA A 112 -25.46 7.93 0.14
N ALA A 113 -24.13 7.87 0.02
CA ALA A 113 -23.39 8.61 -1.00
C ALA A 113 -23.77 8.15 -2.42
N ASN A 114 -23.87 6.84 -2.65
CA ASN A 114 -24.31 6.29 -3.94
C ASN A 114 -25.74 6.69 -4.29
N GLY A 115 -26.67 6.58 -3.32
CA GLY A 115 -28.06 7.01 -3.52
C GLY A 115 -28.17 8.50 -3.82
N PHE A 116 -27.42 9.34 -3.11
CA PHE A 116 -27.38 10.77 -3.35
C PHE A 116 -26.86 11.10 -4.75
N VAL A 117 -25.76 10.49 -5.19
CA VAL A 117 -25.20 10.70 -6.54
C VAL A 117 -26.19 10.25 -7.62
N GLN A 118 -26.84 9.10 -7.42
CA GLN A 118 -27.81 8.61 -8.39
C GLN A 118 -29.02 9.53 -8.56
N VAL A 119 -29.50 10.12 -7.46
CA VAL A 119 -30.64 11.05 -7.50
C VAL A 119 -30.24 12.42 -8.05
N THR A 120 -29.09 12.95 -7.65
CA THR A 120 -28.71 14.34 -7.96
C THR A 120 -27.92 14.51 -9.25
N ALA A 121 -27.20 13.48 -9.69
CA ALA A 121 -26.32 13.55 -10.87
C ALA A 121 -26.68 12.54 -11.95
N ALA A 122 -27.33 11.42 -11.62
CA ALA A 122 -27.74 10.41 -12.59
C ALA A 122 -29.26 10.40 -12.87
N ASP A 123 -29.98 11.43 -12.41
CA ASP A 123 -31.40 11.65 -12.70
C ASP A 123 -32.33 10.50 -12.33
N ARG A 124 -31.94 9.64 -11.39
CA ARG A 124 -32.86 8.66 -10.80
C ARG A 124 -33.89 9.35 -9.92
N GLU A 125 -35.14 8.95 -10.06
CA GLU A 125 -36.22 9.49 -9.25
C GLU A 125 -36.05 9.16 -7.76
N TYR A 126 -35.74 7.90 -7.45
CA TYR A 126 -35.47 7.46 -6.08
C TYR A 126 -34.56 6.23 -6.03
N VAL A 127 -33.91 6.05 -4.88
CA VAL A 127 -33.01 4.94 -4.55
C VAL A 127 -33.24 4.52 -3.10
N GLU A 128 -33.51 3.24 -2.88
CA GLU A 128 -33.54 2.67 -1.53
C GLU A 128 -32.10 2.42 -1.06
N ILE A 129 -31.71 3.11 0.02
CA ILE A 129 -30.35 3.05 0.58
C ILE A 129 -30.26 2.13 1.81
N GLN A 130 -31.39 1.79 2.44
CA GLN A 130 -31.46 0.86 3.56
C GLN A 130 -32.80 0.13 3.58
N ARG A 131 -32.78 -1.16 3.92
CA ARG A 131 -33.97 -2.03 3.95
C ARG A 131 -34.74 -1.99 5.27
N SER A 132 -34.05 -1.87 6.41
CA SER A 132 -34.67 -1.88 7.75
C SER A 132 -33.88 -1.01 8.75
N PRO A 133 -34.51 0.02 9.37
CA PRO A 133 -35.73 0.67 8.87
C PRO A 133 -35.55 1.08 7.41
N ARG A 134 -36.64 1.08 6.64
CA ARG A 134 -36.54 1.39 5.21
C ARG A 134 -36.20 2.86 5.04
N VAL A 135 -35.19 3.16 4.21
CA VAL A 135 -34.80 4.52 3.89
C VAL A 135 -34.62 4.68 2.40
N VAL A 136 -35.32 5.65 1.83
CA VAL A 136 -35.25 6.02 0.42
C VAL A 136 -34.73 7.45 0.29
N VAL A 137 -33.82 7.67 -0.65
CA VAL A 137 -33.40 9.00 -1.11
C VAL A 137 -34.03 9.22 -2.47
N ALA A 138 -34.67 10.36 -2.67
CA ALA A 138 -35.41 10.66 -3.89
C ALA A 138 -35.21 12.11 -4.32
N ARG A 139 -35.67 12.45 -5.52
CA ARG A 139 -35.74 13.84 -5.97
C ARG A 139 -36.54 14.67 -4.96
N PRO A 140 -36.24 15.97 -4.84
CA PRO A 140 -36.94 16.85 -3.92
C PRO A 140 -38.32 17.20 -4.51
N ASP A 141 -39.22 16.22 -4.53
CA ASP A 141 -40.57 16.34 -5.07
C ASP A 141 -41.53 15.50 -4.20
N TYR A 142 -42.51 16.18 -3.59
CA TYR A 142 -43.51 15.52 -2.76
C TYR A 142 -44.52 14.74 -3.61
N GLU A 143 -44.82 15.18 -4.82
CA GLU A 143 -45.77 14.48 -5.70
C GLU A 143 -45.23 13.09 -6.06
N LEU A 144 -43.91 12.99 -6.30
CA LEU A 144 -43.23 11.71 -6.48
C LEU A 144 -43.41 10.77 -5.28
N PHE A 145 -43.32 11.29 -4.05
CA PHE A 145 -43.53 10.49 -2.84
C PHE A 145 -44.99 10.03 -2.70
N ALA A 146 -45.94 10.93 -2.94
CA ALA A 146 -47.36 10.64 -2.88
C ALA A 146 -47.77 9.60 -3.95
N GLU A 147 -47.28 9.76 -5.19
CA GLU A 147 -47.49 8.80 -6.27
C GLU A 147 -46.87 7.44 -5.95
N TYR A 148 -45.66 7.43 -5.37
CA TYR A 148 -45.01 6.21 -4.92
C TYR A 148 -45.87 5.43 -3.91
N MET A 149 -46.45 6.11 -2.91
CA MET A 149 -47.34 5.46 -1.93
C MET A 149 -48.67 5.01 -2.56
N LYS A 150 -49.26 5.83 -3.43
CA LYS A 150 -50.47 5.50 -4.17
C LYS A 150 -50.31 4.26 -5.05
N ASN A 151 -49.19 4.14 -5.75
CA ASN A 151 -48.86 2.98 -6.58
C ASN A 151 -48.67 1.70 -5.77
N ARG A 152 -48.42 1.82 -4.46
CA ARG A 152 -48.40 0.70 -3.50
C ARG A 152 -49.77 0.39 -2.90
N GLY A 153 -50.83 1.09 -3.32
CA GLY A 153 -52.21 0.90 -2.82
C GLY A 153 -52.53 1.71 -1.56
N PHE A 154 -51.63 2.57 -1.11
CA PHE A 154 -51.84 3.36 0.10
C PHE A 154 -52.44 4.73 -0.20
N SER A 155 -53.30 5.20 0.69
CA SER A 155 -53.85 6.55 0.70
C SER A 155 -53.40 7.28 1.96
N GLU A 156 -53.11 8.58 1.85
CA GLU A 156 -52.73 9.40 3.00
C GLU A 156 -53.96 9.67 3.86
N VAL A 157 -53.88 9.31 5.15
CA VAL A 157 -54.98 9.47 6.11
C VAL A 157 -54.72 10.60 7.09
N GLU A 158 -53.47 10.81 7.50
CA GLU A 158 -53.14 11.84 8.49
C GLU A 158 -51.70 12.35 8.33
N GLN A 159 -51.49 13.64 8.60
CA GLN A 159 -50.17 14.27 8.53
C GLN A 159 -49.88 15.06 9.81
N PHE A 160 -48.72 14.80 10.41
CA PHE A 160 -48.18 15.52 11.56
C PHE A 160 -46.78 16.06 11.25
N GLY A 161 -46.71 17.27 10.71
CA GLY A 161 -45.44 17.88 10.32
C GLY A 161 -44.73 17.04 9.26
N SER A 162 -43.55 16.50 9.59
CA SER A 162 -42.78 15.61 8.71
C SER A 162 -43.26 14.15 8.72
N GLN A 163 -44.15 13.77 9.62
CA GLN A 163 -44.67 12.40 9.69
C GLN A 163 -45.97 12.30 8.90
N HIS A 164 -46.02 11.38 7.95
CA HIS A 164 -47.17 11.09 7.11
C HIS A 164 -47.65 9.66 7.41
N ILE A 165 -48.96 9.51 7.60
CA ILE A 165 -49.61 8.24 7.91
C ILE A 165 -50.43 7.82 6.70
N PHE A 166 -50.14 6.62 6.20
CA PHE A 166 -50.74 6.05 5.01
C PHE A 166 -51.48 4.76 5.35
N SER A 167 -52.63 4.50 4.74
CA SER A 167 -53.37 3.25 4.91
C SER A 167 -53.97 2.73 3.60
N ASP A 168 -53.97 1.41 3.44
CA ASP A 168 -54.67 0.67 2.38
C ASP A 168 -56.00 0.05 2.86
N GLY A 169 -56.41 0.33 4.11
CA GLY A 169 -57.58 -0.24 4.78
C GLY A 169 -57.29 -1.46 5.65
N GLU A 170 -56.18 -2.17 5.43
CA GLU A 170 -55.75 -3.31 6.27
C GLU A 170 -54.51 -2.96 7.10
N ARG A 171 -53.60 -2.18 6.54
CA ARG A 171 -52.31 -1.82 7.09
C ARG A 171 -52.17 -0.31 7.17
N THR A 172 -51.29 0.10 8.07
CA THR A 172 -50.91 1.50 8.24
C THR A 172 -49.41 1.61 8.21
N GLU A 173 -48.88 2.49 7.35
CA GLU A 173 -47.46 2.83 7.30
C GLU A 173 -47.25 4.26 7.79
N ARG A 174 -46.30 4.44 8.70
CA ARG A 174 -45.81 5.75 9.10
C ARG A 174 -44.51 6.03 8.36
N VAL A 175 -44.48 7.13 7.64
CA VAL A 175 -43.31 7.55 6.86
C VAL A 175 -42.93 8.96 7.25
N ILE A 176 -41.68 9.15 7.65
CA ILE A 176 -41.12 10.46 7.90
C ILE A 176 -40.56 10.99 6.58
N TYR A 177 -41.16 12.06 6.07
CA TYR A 177 -40.75 12.78 4.87
C TYR A 177 -39.94 14.02 5.24
N TYR A 178 -38.76 14.16 4.64
CA TYR A 178 -37.98 15.39 4.69
C TYR A 178 -37.51 15.76 3.29
N GLN A 179 -37.47 17.05 3.00
CA GLN A 179 -36.99 17.58 1.72
C GLN A 179 -36.11 18.80 1.93
N ASN A 180 -35.11 18.96 1.07
CA ASN A 180 -34.36 20.19 0.86
C ASN A 180 -34.27 20.49 -0.64
N SER A 181 -33.49 21.50 -1.03
CA SER A 181 -33.33 21.90 -2.44
C SER A 181 -32.65 20.86 -3.34
N TYR A 182 -32.00 19.84 -2.76
CA TYR A 182 -31.20 18.86 -3.48
C TYR A 182 -31.85 17.48 -3.55
N PHE A 183 -32.52 17.04 -2.47
CA PHE A 183 -33.15 15.72 -2.39
C PHE A 183 -34.28 15.69 -1.35
N SER A 184 -35.11 14.66 -1.42
CA SER A 184 -35.99 14.23 -0.34
C SER A 184 -35.54 12.88 0.23
N LYS A 185 -35.85 12.63 1.50
CA LYS A 185 -35.65 11.34 2.16
C LYS A 185 -36.92 10.87 2.82
N TRP A 186 -37.19 9.58 2.70
CA TRP A 186 -38.39 8.92 3.21
C TRP A 186 -37.94 7.79 4.13
N ILE A 187 -38.37 7.83 5.40
CA ILE A 187 -37.94 6.90 6.43
C ILE A 187 -39.19 6.21 6.99
N TRP A 188 -39.26 4.89 6.86
CA TRP A 188 -40.33 4.10 7.46
C TRP A 188 -39.99 3.75 8.89
N ASP A 189 -40.97 3.92 9.78
CA ASP A 189 -40.97 3.46 11.17
C ASP A 189 -41.41 1.99 11.27
#